data_AF-A0A6J8BVT8-F1
#
_entry.id   AF-A0A6J8BVT8-F1
#
_cell.length_a   1.000
_cell.length_b   1.000
_cell.length_c   1.000
_cell.angle_alpha   90.00
_cell.angle_beta   90.00
_cell.angle_gamma   90.00
#
_symmetry.space_group_name_H-M   'P 1'
#
loop_
_entity.id
_entity.type
_entity.pdbx_description
1 polymer ?
#
loop_
_entity_poly.entity_id
_entity_poly.type
_entity_poly.pdbx_seq_one_letter_code
_entity_poly.pdbx_strand_id
1 'polypeptide(L)'
;MSMILNDAIHGTIELDPLLIKIIDTPQFQRLRNIKQLGGCYFVYPSASHNRFEHSIGTYYLASKLAHQLQKRLDQDIKNSMESKDTAKTTYAMKLKKAKMTEDDILCIEIAGLCHDIGHGPYSHLFDRLFNEAMKEKEKKEKEMKEKEKKEKEMKEKEKDSEMKEKEKDSEMKKKKKDSEKKLWTVCINN
;
A
#
# COMPACT_ATOMS: atom_id res chain seq x y z
N MET A 1 -28.73 -14.66 15.20
CA MET A 1 -29.30 -13.61 16.06
C MET A 1 -28.64 -12.31 15.63
N SER A 2 -29.39 -11.32 15.14
CA SER A 2 -28.84 -9.97 14.95
C SER A 2 -28.60 -9.33 16.32
N MET A 3 -27.59 -8.47 16.42
CA MET A 3 -27.27 -7.74 17.64
C MET A 3 -27.66 -6.28 17.46
N ILE A 4 -28.19 -5.70 18.52
CA ILE A 4 -28.53 -4.28 18.57
C ILE A 4 -27.46 -3.55 19.38
N LEU A 5 -26.87 -2.52 18.78
CA LEU A 5 -25.90 -1.64 19.39
C LEU A 5 -26.50 -0.23 19.47
N ASN A 6 -26.34 0.45 20.61
CA ASN A 6 -26.78 1.83 20.77
C ASN A 6 -25.60 2.79 20.59
N ASP A 7 -25.65 3.59 19.53
CA ASP A 7 -24.67 4.61 19.19
C ASP A 7 -25.19 6.01 19.54
N ALA A 8 -24.30 6.88 20.02
CA ALA A 8 -24.69 8.23 20.46
C ALA A 8 -25.07 9.15 19.29
N ILE A 9 -24.61 8.85 18.06
CA ILE A 9 -24.82 9.69 16.88
C ILE A 9 -25.97 9.15 16.03
N HIS A 10 -26.00 7.84 15.83
CA HIS A 10 -26.95 7.16 14.93
C HIS A 10 -28.11 6.47 15.66
N GLY A 11 -28.10 6.45 16.99
CA GLY A 11 -29.09 5.74 17.79
C GLY A 11 -28.92 4.23 17.68
N THR A 12 -30.03 3.53 17.47
CA THR A 12 -30.03 2.06 17.38
C THR A 12 -29.47 1.58 16.04
N ILE A 13 -28.39 0.82 16.09
CA ILE A 13 -27.75 0.15 14.95
C ILE A 13 -27.98 -1.36 15.09
N GLU A 14 -28.53 -1.97 14.05
CA GLU A 14 -28.63 -3.43 13.94
C GLU A 14 -27.41 -3.97 13.19
N LEU A 15 -26.84 -5.07 13.69
CA LEU A 15 -25.66 -5.72 13.14
C LEU A 15 -25.97 -7.13 12.67
N ASP A 16 -25.58 -7.43 11.44
CA ASP A 16 -25.63 -8.77 10.86
C ASP A 16 -24.70 -9.74 11.62
N PRO A 17 -25.07 -11.03 11.82
CA PRO A 17 -24.22 -12.03 12.46
C PRO A 17 -22.79 -12.14 11.93
N LEU A 18 -22.57 -11.92 10.64
CA LEU A 18 -21.22 -11.92 10.07
C LEU A 18 -20.40 -10.71 10.53
N LEU A 19 -21.01 -9.53 10.58
CA LEU A 19 -20.35 -8.32 11.04
C LEU A 19 -19.97 -8.43 12.52
N ILE A 20 -20.83 -9.03 13.33
CA ILE A 20 -20.52 -9.31 14.75
C ILE A 20 -19.27 -10.17 14.86
N LYS A 21 -19.15 -11.24 14.05
CA LYS A 21 -17.94 -12.09 14.04
C LYS A 21 -16.68 -11.30 13.68
N ILE A 22 -16.77 -10.33 12.76
CA ILE A 22 -15.63 -9.46 12.41
C ILE A 22 -15.32 -8.51 13.57
N ILE A 23 -16.35 -7.90 14.17
CA ILE A 23 -16.22 -6.97 15.29
C ILE A 23 -15.56 -7.66 16.50
N ASP A 24 -15.92 -8.91 16.78
CA ASP A 24 -15.41 -9.68 17.91
C ASP A 24 -13.99 -10.26 17.69
N THR A 25 -13.29 -9.84 16.64
CA THR A 25 -11.89 -10.19 16.43
C THR A 25 -10.94 -9.24 17.20
N PRO A 26 -9.78 -9.73 17.66
CA PRO A 26 -8.75 -8.87 18.26
C PRO A 26 -8.30 -7.72 17.35
N GLN A 27 -8.28 -7.96 16.03
CA GLN A 27 -7.88 -6.99 15.02
C GLN A 27 -8.84 -5.80 14.99
N PHE A 28 -10.14 -6.04 15.10
CA PHE A 28 -11.14 -4.98 15.14
C PHE A 28 -11.26 -4.35 16.54
N GLN A 29 -11.28 -5.16 17.60
CA GLN A 29 -11.36 -4.67 18.99
C GLN A 29 -10.19 -3.74 19.36
N ARG A 30 -9.02 -3.91 18.72
CA ARG A 30 -7.87 -3.00 18.86
C ARG A 30 -8.25 -1.53 18.61
N LEU A 31 -9.20 -1.25 17.72
CA LEU A 31 -9.63 0.12 17.39
C LEU A 31 -10.19 0.89 18.60
N ARG A 32 -10.61 0.19 19.67
CA ARG A 32 -11.04 0.83 20.93
C ARG A 32 -9.93 1.61 21.62
N ASN A 33 -8.67 1.31 21.30
CA ASN A 33 -7.50 1.92 21.91
C ASN A 33 -6.83 2.96 21.01
N ILE A 34 -7.47 3.36 19.90
CA ILE A 34 -6.92 4.32 18.94
C ILE A 34 -7.83 5.54 18.88
N LYS A 35 -7.35 6.65 19.45
CA LYS A 35 -8.07 7.93 19.44
C LYS A 35 -8.28 8.40 18.00
N GLN A 36 -9.53 8.71 17.65
CA GLN A 36 -9.91 9.15 16.31
C GLN A 36 -9.06 10.35 15.86
N LEU A 37 -8.94 11.35 16.75
CA LEU A 37 -8.22 12.60 16.51
C LEU A 37 -6.81 12.62 17.11
N GLY A 38 -6.29 11.48 17.58
CA GLY A 38 -4.94 11.36 18.11
C GLY A 38 -4.63 12.41 19.20
N GLY A 39 -3.62 13.25 18.96
CA GLY A 39 -3.15 14.26 19.90
C GLY A 39 -4.15 15.37 20.23
N CYS A 40 -5.20 15.56 19.41
CA CYS A 40 -6.24 16.55 19.71
C CYS A 40 -6.94 16.30 21.04
N TYR A 41 -6.96 15.04 21.52
CA TYR A 41 -7.51 14.69 22.82
C TYR A 41 -6.85 15.45 23.99
N PHE A 42 -5.56 15.80 23.87
CA PHE A 42 -4.85 16.55 24.90
C PHE A 42 -5.20 18.06 24.93
N VAL A 43 -5.84 18.57 23.87
CA VAL A 43 -6.31 19.95 23.78
C VAL A 43 -7.83 20.02 24.01
N TYR A 44 -8.55 19.05 23.47
CA TYR A 44 -10.00 18.94 23.55
C TYR A 44 -10.37 17.64 24.27
N PRO A 45 -10.67 17.69 25.59
CA PRO A 45 -10.97 16.49 26.37
C PRO A 45 -12.25 15.76 25.89
N SER A 46 -13.13 16.46 25.18
CA SER A 46 -14.32 15.87 24.53
C SER A 46 -13.98 15.04 23.29
N ALA A 47 -12.78 15.17 22.71
CA ALA A 47 -12.29 14.33 21.61
C ALA A 47 -11.80 12.96 22.12
N SER A 48 -12.58 12.34 23.01
CA SER A 48 -12.24 11.08 23.70
C SER A 48 -12.57 9.84 22.88
N HIS A 49 -13.32 10.00 21.79
CA HIS A 49 -13.76 8.93 20.90
C HIS A 49 -12.60 8.24 20.17
N ASN A 50 -12.79 6.97 19.86
CA ASN A 50 -11.86 6.08 19.20
C ASN A 50 -12.37 5.68 17.81
N ARG A 51 -11.49 5.03 17.05
CA ARG A 51 -11.77 4.52 15.70
C ARG A 51 -12.85 3.41 15.69
N PHE A 52 -13.07 2.74 16.82
CA PHE A 52 -14.01 1.62 16.93
C PHE A 52 -15.46 2.06 16.66
N GLU A 53 -15.97 3.02 17.43
CA GLU A 53 -17.33 3.54 17.27
C GLU A 53 -17.50 4.26 15.92
N HIS A 54 -16.46 4.95 15.45
CA HIS A 54 -16.46 5.55 14.12
C HIS A 54 -16.62 4.50 13.02
N SER A 55 -15.89 3.39 13.08
CA SER A 55 -15.98 2.30 12.10
C SER A 55 -17.38 1.68 12.04
N ILE A 56 -18.03 1.51 13.20
CA ILE A 56 -19.42 1.04 13.27
C ILE A 56 -20.39 2.07 12.66
N GLY A 57 -20.19 3.37 12.93
CA GLY A 57 -20.98 4.43 12.29
C GLY A 57 -20.81 4.47 10.77
N THR A 58 -19.59 4.30 10.27
CA THR A 58 -19.30 4.25 8.82
C THR A 58 -19.97 3.05 8.16
N TYR A 59 -19.90 1.86 8.78
CA TYR A 59 -20.70 0.70 8.36
C TYR A 59 -22.19 1.06 8.23
N TYR A 60 -22.77 1.65 9.28
CA TYR A 60 -24.19 1.94 9.33
C TYR A 60 -24.63 2.89 8.20
N LEU A 61 -23.85 3.95 7.97
CA LEU A 61 -24.14 4.89 6.88
C LEU A 61 -23.94 4.24 5.49
N ALA A 62 -22.91 3.42 5.32
CA ALA A 62 -22.67 2.68 4.08
C ALA A 62 -23.84 1.74 3.77
N SER A 63 -24.32 0.99 4.78
CA SER A 63 -25.52 0.15 4.70
C SER A 63 -26.75 0.95 4.29
N LYS A 64 -27.06 2.05 5.00
CA LYS A 64 -28.23 2.89 4.70
C LYS A 64 -28.16 3.43 3.28
N LEU A 65 -27.00 3.89 2.83
CA LEU A 65 -26.83 4.39 1.47
C LEU A 65 -27.08 3.30 0.43
N ALA A 66 -26.44 2.13 0.57
CA ALA A 66 -26.60 1.02 -0.36
C ALA A 66 -28.07 0.60 -0.50
N HIS A 67 -28.77 0.43 0.63
CA HIS A 67 -30.19 0.08 0.64
C HIS A 67 -31.08 1.16 0.02
N GLN A 68 -30.80 2.45 0.24
CA GLN A 68 -31.59 3.53 -0.36
C GLN A 68 -31.38 3.63 -1.88
N LEU A 69 -30.13 3.46 -2.34
CA LEU A 69 -29.83 3.42 -3.78
C LEU A 69 -30.53 2.24 -4.44
N GLN A 70 -30.47 1.07 -3.82
CA GLN A 70 -31.13 -0.14 -4.33
C GLN A 70 -32.67 0.04 -4.39
N LYS A 71 -33.28 0.61 -3.35
CA LYS A 71 -34.72 0.94 -3.34
C LYS A 71 -35.10 1.91 -4.45
N ARG A 72 -34.30 2.96 -4.66
CA ARG A 72 -34.56 3.94 -5.73
C ARG A 72 -34.45 3.29 -7.10
N LEU A 73 -33.42 2.47 -7.31
CA LEU A 73 -33.23 1.71 -8.56
C LEU A 73 -34.42 0.78 -8.85
N ASP A 74 -34.91 0.06 -7.84
CA ASP A 74 -36.07 -0.82 -7.98
C ASP A 74 -37.34 -0.04 -8.37
N GLN A 75 -37.53 1.16 -7.83
CA GLN A 75 -38.66 2.02 -8.20
C GLN A 75 -38.52 2.53 -9.64
N ASP A 76 -37.33 2.98 -10.04
CA ASP A 76 -37.08 3.49 -11.39
C ASP A 76 -37.24 2.38 -12.45
N ILE A 77 -36.86 1.13 -12.13
CA ILE A 77 -37.11 -0.04 -12.97
C ILE A 77 -38.62 -0.28 -13.15
N LYS A 78 -39.40 -0.28 -12.06
CA LYS A 78 -40.87 -0.48 -12.12
C LYS A 78 -41.54 0.59 -12.99
N ASN A 79 -41.23 1.87 -12.73
CA ASN A 79 -41.78 2.99 -13.49
C ASN A 79 -41.43 2.92 -14.99
N SER A 80 -40.23 2.43 -15.32
CA SER A 80 -39.78 2.31 -16.72
C SER A 80 -40.40 1.11 -17.44
N MET A 81 -40.78 0.05 -16.72
CA MET A 81 -41.42 -1.14 -17.28
C MET A 81 -42.93 -0.97 -17.55
N GLU A 82 -43.61 -0.07 -16.84
CA GLU A 82 -45.03 0.22 -17.06
C GLU A 82 -45.29 1.04 -18.34
N SER A 83 -44.25 1.63 -18.93
CA SER A 83 -44.37 2.44 -20.15
C SER A 83 -44.36 1.59 -21.42
N LYS A 84 -45.26 1.89 -22.37
CA LYS A 84 -45.30 1.26 -23.72
C LYS A 84 -44.17 1.74 -24.66
N ASP A 85 -43.24 2.56 -24.17
CA ASP A 85 -42.14 3.13 -24.93
C ASP A 85 -40.93 2.17 -24.96
N THR A 86 -40.49 1.81 -26.17
CA THR A 86 -39.37 0.91 -26.45
C THR A 86 -38.03 1.44 -25.89
N ALA A 87 -37.84 2.76 -25.86
CA ALA A 87 -36.63 3.38 -25.31
C ALA A 87 -36.57 3.21 -23.78
N LYS A 88 -37.70 3.33 -23.10
CA LYS A 88 -37.80 3.15 -21.64
C LYS A 88 -37.64 1.69 -21.23
N THR A 89 -38.12 0.74 -22.02
CA THR A 89 -37.89 -0.69 -21.77
C THR A 89 -36.41 -1.06 -21.91
N THR A 90 -35.70 -0.49 -22.89
CA THR A 90 -34.24 -0.68 -23.04
C THR A 90 -33.47 -0.11 -21.84
N TYR A 91 -33.86 1.09 -21.38
CA TYR A 91 -33.29 1.70 -20.17
C TYR A 91 -33.54 0.83 -18.92
N ALA A 92 -34.75 0.29 -18.75
CA ALA A 92 -35.08 -0.61 -17.65
C ALA A 92 -34.21 -1.88 -17.63
N MET A 93 -33.90 -2.47 -18.79
CA MET A 93 -32.99 -3.61 -18.87
C MET A 93 -31.57 -3.25 -18.42
N LYS A 94 -31.08 -2.06 -18.80
CA LYS A 94 -29.77 -1.57 -18.34
C LYS A 94 -29.74 -1.37 -16.82
N LEU A 95 -30.81 -0.81 -16.26
CA LEU A 95 -30.95 -0.64 -14.80
C LEU A 95 -31.04 -1.98 -14.05
N LYS A 96 -31.77 -2.97 -14.59
CA LYS A 96 -31.81 -4.32 -14.01
C LYS A 96 -30.42 -4.96 -13.93
N LYS A 97 -29.55 -4.71 -14.91
CA LYS A 97 -28.16 -5.19 -14.88
C LYS A 97 -27.31 -4.48 -13.82
N ALA A 98 -27.67 -3.27 -13.43
CA ALA A 98 -26.99 -2.48 -12.40
C ALA A 98 -27.55 -2.73 -10.98
N LYS A 99 -28.49 -3.65 -10.82
CA LYS A 99 -29.07 -4.01 -9.52
C LYS A 99 -28.01 -4.65 -8.63
N MET A 100 -27.88 -4.13 -7.41
CA MET A 100 -26.99 -4.67 -6.40
C MET A 100 -27.58 -5.96 -5.84
N THR A 101 -26.72 -6.94 -5.62
CA THR A 101 -27.04 -8.16 -4.88
C THR A 101 -26.88 -7.93 -3.39
N GLU A 102 -27.42 -8.84 -2.57
CA GLU A 102 -27.20 -8.82 -1.12
C GLU A 102 -25.70 -8.97 -0.78
N ASP A 103 -24.96 -9.75 -1.57
CA ASP A 103 -23.51 -9.90 -1.41
C ASP A 103 -22.77 -8.58 -1.68
N ASP A 104 -23.21 -7.78 -2.67
CA ASP A 104 -22.63 -6.46 -2.95
C ASP A 104 -22.87 -5.50 -1.78
N ILE A 105 -24.08 -5.52 -1.20
CA ILE A 105 -24.44 -4.71 -0.04
C ILE A 105 -23.56 -5.13 1.15
N LEU A 106 -23.46 -6.42 1.43
CA LEU A 106 -22.63 -6.95 2.51
C LEU A 106 -21.14 -6.60 2.31
N CYS A 107 -20.63 -6.64 1.07
CA CYS A 107 -19.26 -6.20 0.78
C CYS A 107 -19.05 -4.72 1.09
N ILE A 108 -20.01 -3.86 0.73
CA ILE A 108 -19.97 -2.43 1.04
C ILE A 108 -19.99 -2.19 2.55
N GLU A 109 -20.83 -2.93 3.26
CA GLU A 109 -20.93 -2.90 4.71
C GLU A 109 -19.62 -3.30 5.40
N ILE A 110 -19.03 -4.41 5.00
CA ILE A 110 -17.73 -4.88 5.51
C ILE A 110 -16.62 -3.88 5.16
N ALA A 111 -16.64 -3.32 3.95
CA ALA A 111 -15.68 -2.30 3.55
C ALA A 111 -15.80 -1.03 4.42
N GLY A 112 -17.02 -0.56 4.67
CA GLY A 112 -17.28 0.56 5.57
C GLY A 112 -16.83 0.26 7.01
N LEU A 113 -17.08 -0.96 7.49
CA LEU A 113 -16.65 -1.42 8.81
C LEU A 113 -15.12 -1.44 8.92
N CYS A 114 -14.41 -2.00 7.93
CA CYS A 114 -12.97 -2.27 8.03
C CYS A 114 -12.07 -1.15 7.49
N HIS A 115 -12.63 -0.03 6.98
CA HIS A 115 -11.85 1.02 6.31
C HIS A 115 -10.71 1.58 7.17
N ASP A 116 -10.90 1.61 8.49
CA ASP A 116 -9.96 2.17 9.47
C ASP A 116 -9.09 1.12 10.18
N ILE A 117 -9.18 -0.17 9.81
CA ILE A 117 -8.47 -1.26 10.51
C ILE A 117 -6.94 -1.10 10.48
N GLY A 118 -6.42 -0.41 9.45
CA GLY A 118 -4.99 -0.17 9.24
C GLY A 118 -4.38 0.94 10.09
N HIS A 119 -5.18 1.72 10.84
CA HIS A 119 -4.63 2.86 11.58
C HIS A 119 -3.68 2.44 12.71
N GLY A 120 -2.57 3.18 12.83
CA GLY A 120 -1.62 3.08 13.93
C GLY A 120 -2.00 3.90 15.18
N PRO A 121 -1.16 3.88 16.22
CA PRO A 121 -1.32 4.74 17.39
C PRO A 121 -1.46 6.22 17.02
N TYR A 122 -2.34 6.97 17.69
CA TYR A 122 -2.62 8.38 17.33
C TYR A 122 -3.13 8.61 15.89
N SER A 123 -3.69 7.58 15.24
CA SER A 123 -4.31 7.67 13.91
C SER A 123 -3.37 8.29 12.87
N HIS A 124 -3.78 9.38 12.21
CA HIS A 124 -3.01 10.04 11.14
C HIS A 124 -1.62 10.56 11.58
N LEU A 125 -1.37 10.73 12.88
CA LEU A 125 -0.02 11.10 13.33
C LEU A 125 0.96 9.97 13.04
N PHE A 126 0.60 8.72 13.35
CA PHE A 126 1.47 7.58 13.06
C PHE A 126 1.66 7.38 11.57
N ASP A 127 0.59 7.44 10.78
CA ASP A 127 0.69 7.21 9.34
C ASP A 127 1.68 8.19 8.69
N ARG A 128 1.68 9.45 9.12
CA ARG A 128 2.64 10.46 8.63
C ARG A 128 4.07 10.13 9.03
N LEU A 129 4.32 9.93 10.33
CA LEU A 129 5.66 9.65 10.85
C LEU A 129 6.23 8.34 10.29
N PHE A 130 5.40 7.31 10.18
CA PHE A 130 5.80 6.03 9.61
C PHE A 130 6.16 6.16 8.13
N ASN A 131 5.34 6.85 7.35
CA ASN A 131 5.62 7.07 5.93
C ASN A 131 6.89 7.92 5.71
N GLU A 132 7.14 8.92 6.56
CA GLU A 132 8.39 9.69 6.54
C GLU A 132 9.60 8.80 6.84
N ALA A 133 9.55 7.99 7.90
CA ALA A 133 10.62 7.07 8.26
C ALA A 133 10.91 6.03 7.16
N MET A 134 9.87 5.51 6.51
CA MET A 134 10.01 4.56 5.40
C MET A 134 10.71 5.21 4.19
N LYS A 135 10.35 6.44 3.83
CA LYS A 135 11.02 7.20 2.76
C LYS A 135 12.49 7.44 3.06
N GLU A 136 12.82 7.79 4.31
CA GLU A 136 14.21 7.96 4.73
C GLU A 136 15.01 6.66 4.63
N LYS A 137 14.41 5.54 5.03
CA LYS A 137 15.05 4.22 4.94
C LYS A 137 15.33 3.84 3.49
N GLU A 138 14.35 4.00 2.60
CA GLU A 138 14.52 3.75 1.16
C GLU A 138 15.62 4.61 0.55
N LYS A 139 15.71 5.88 0.95
CA LYS A 139 16.77 6.79 0.48
C LYS A 139 18.14 6.30 0.92
N LYS A 140 18.30 5.94 2.20
CA LYS A 140 19.56 5.40 2.75
C LYS A 140 19.97 4.09 2.06
N GLU A 141 19.01 3.19 1.79
CA GLU A 141 19.28 1.94 1.08
C GLU A 141 19.76 2.19 -0.37
N LYS A 142 19.16 3.16 -1.07
CA LYS A 142 19.60 3.55 -2.42
C LYS A 142 21.01 4.14 -2.42
N GLU A 143 21.29 5.07 -1.49
CA GLU A 143 22.61 5.69 -1.34
C GLU A 143 23.70 4.66 -1.00
N MET A 144 23.38 3.67 -0.15
CA MET A 144 24.31 2.60 0.22
C MET A 144 24.63 1.71 -0.99
N LYS A 145 23.63 1.29 -1.76
CA LYS A 145 23.82 0.50 -2.99
C LYS A 145 24.66 1.26 -4.03
N GLU A 146 24.47 2.58 -4.15
CA GLU A 146 25.25 3.40 -5.09
C GLU A 146 26.71 3.53 -4.65
N LYS A 147 26.97 3.70 -3.35
CA LYS A 147 28.33 3.71 -2.80
C LYS A 147 29.04 2.37 -3.02
N GLU A 148 28.37 1.25 -2.74
CA GLU A 148 28.92 -0.09 -2.97
C GLU A 148 29.26 -0.32 -4.46
N LYS A 149 28.41 0.16 -5.38
CA LYS A 149 28.66 0.07 -6.82
C LYS A 149 29.90 0.89 -7.22
N LYS A 150 30.00 2.14 -6.77
CA LYS A 150 31.16 3.01 -7.04
C LYS A 150 32.46 2.42 -6.49
N GLU A 151 32.41 1.80 -5.30
CA GLU A 151 33.57 1.16 -4.69
C GLU A 151 34.03 -0.08 -5.48
N LYS A 152 33.08 -0.90 -5.97
CA LYS A 152 33.39 -2.04 -6.85
C LYS A 152 34.02 -1.59 -8.17
N GLU A 153 33.46 -0.57 -8.82
CA GLU A 153 34.00 -0.01 -10.06
C GLU A 153 35.41 0.59 -9.87
N MET A 154 35.67 1.21 -8.72
CA MET A 154 37.00 1.75 -8.39
C MET A 154 38.03 0.64 -8.19
N LYS A 155 37.66 -0.43 -7.45
CA LYS A 155 38.51 -1.61 -7.23
C LYS A 155 38.81 -2.37 -8.54
N GLU A 156 37.85 -2.44 -9.47
CA GLU A 156 38.08 -3.02 -10.80
C GLU A 156 39.06 -2.17 -11.61
N LYS A 157 38.89 -0.84 -11.63
CA LYS A 157 39.83 0.06 -12.32
C LYS A 157 41.24 0.00 -11.76
N GLU A 158 41.40 -0.11 -10.44
CA GLU A 158 42.70 -0.29 -9.80
C GLU A 158 43.37 -1.60 -10.24
N LYS A 159 42.63 -2.72 -10.23
CA LYS A 159 43.15 -4.03 -10.70
C LYS A 159 43.55 -3.98 -12.17
N ASP A 160 42.75 -3.36 -13.03
CA ASP A 160 43.07 -3.20 -14.45
C ASP A 160 44.32 -2.35 -14.67
N SER A 161 44.52 -1.31 -13.84
CA SER A 161 45.72 -0.47 -13.89
C SER A 161 46.98 -1.23 -13.46
N GLU A 162 46.92 -1.99 -12.37
CA GLU A 162 48.04 -2.82 -11.90
C GLU A 162 48.40 -3.92 -12.91
N MET A 163 47.39 -4.53 -13.57
CA MET A 163 47.62 -5.57 -14.57
C MET A 163 48.33 -5.02 -15.80
N LYS A 164 47.93 -3.84 -16.29
CA LYS A 164 48.60 -3.14 -17.40
C LYS A 164 50.04 -2.74 -17.06
N GLU A 165 50.30 -2.37 -15.81
CA GLU A 165 51.65 -2.02 -15.36
C GLU A 165 52.56 -3.26 -15.31
N LYS A 166 52.06 -4.38 -14.78
CA LYS A 166 52.76 -5.69 -14.78
C LYS A 166 53.03 -6.20 -16.20
N GLU A 167 52.09 -6.03 -17.13
CA GLU A 167 52.29 -6.40 -18.53
C GLU A 167 53.41 -5.59 -19.19
N LYS A 168 53.41 -4.26 -19.03
CA LYS A 168 54.48 -3.38 -19.54
C LYS A 168 55.85 -3.75 -18.99
N ASP A 169 55.94 -4.04 -17.68
CA ASP A 169 57.18 -4.47 -17.04
C ASP A 169 57.68 -5.81 -17.60
N SER A 170 56.77 -6.75 -17.84
CA SER A 170 57.11 -8.06 -18.43
C SER A 170 57.62 -7.90 -19.87
N GLU A 171 57.01 -7.01 -20.65
CA GLU A 171 57.36 -6.74 -22.03
C GLU A 171 58.72 -6.04 -22.14
N MET A 172 59.01 -5.10 -21.23
CA MET A 172 60.30 -4.42 -21.13
C MET A 172 61.42 -5.40 -20.74
N LYS A 173 61.17 -6.31 -19.79
CA LYS A 173 62.11 -7.38 -19.43
C LYS A 173 62.40 -8.32 -20.59
N LYS A 174 61.37 -8.67 -21.39
CA LYS A 174 61.53 -9.51 -22.59
C LYS A 174 62.39 -8.83 -23.65
N LYS A 175 62.13 -7.55 -23.94
CA LYS A 175 62.95 -6.74 -24.87
C LYS A 175 64.42 -6.64 -24.45
N LYS A 176 64.71 -6.43 -23.16
CA LYS A 176 66.09 -6.43 -22.64
C LYS A 176 66.79 -7.77 -22.87
N LYS A 177 66.10 -8.88 -22.57
CA LYS A 177 66.64 -10.24 -22.75
C LYS A 177 66.92 -10.57 -24.22
N ASP A 178 66.05 -10.10 -25.12
CA ASP A 178 66.25 -10.28 -26.57
C ASP A 178 67.38 -9.41 -27.12
N SER A 179 67.61 -8.20 -26.59
CA SER A 179 68.76 -7.38 -26.93
C SER A 179 70.09 -7.97 -26.44
N GLU A 180 70.13 -8.53 -25.22
CA GLU A 180 71.30 -9.22 -24.68
C GLU A 180 71.66 -10.47 -25.50
N LYS A 181 70.65 -11.24 -25.93
CA LYS A 181 70.85 -12.38 -26.84
C LYS A 181 71.41 -11.95 -28.20
N LYS A 182 70.89 -10.87 -28.80
CA LYS A 182 71.42 -10.33 -30.06
C LYS A 182 72.87 -9.89 -29.95
N LEU A 183 73.25 -9.25 -28.84
CA LEU A 183 74.65 -8.87 -28.56
C LEU A 183 75.56 -10.10 -28.47
N TRP A 184 75.14 -11.15 -27.76
CA TRP A 184 75.89 -12.40 -27.66
C TRP A 184 76.08 -13.10 -29.01
N THR A 185 75.05 -13.14 -29.86
CA THR A 185 75.15 -13.76 -31.21
C THR A 185 76.13 -13.02 -32.11
N VAL A 186 76.24 -11.68 -32.00
CA VAL A 186 77.21 -10.88 -32.75
C VAL A 186 78.65 -11.13 -32.26
N CYS A 187 78.84 -11.35 -30.96
CA CYS A 187 80.16 -11.63 -30.39
C CYS A 187 80.69 -13.05 -30.68
N ILE A 188 79.82 -14.02 -31.01
CA ILE A 188 80.23 -15.41 -31.31
C ILE A 188 80.58 -15.62 -32.80
N ASN A 189 80.09 -14.75 -33.70
CA ASN A 189 80.25 -14.90 -35.15
C ASN A 189 81.40 -14.03 -35.75
N ASN A 190 82.33 -13.56 -34.92
CA ASN A 190 83.58 -12.88 -35.28
C ASN A 190 84.76 -13.63 -34.65
#